data_AF-R6U3N9-F1
#
_entry.id   AF-R6U3N9-F1
#
_cell.length_a   1.000
_cell.length_b   1.000
_cell.length_c   1.000
_cell.angle_alpha   90.00
_cell.angle_beta   90.00
_cell.angle_gamma   90.00
#
_symmetry.space_group_name_H-M   'P 1'
#
loop_
_entity.id
_entity.type
_entity.pdbx_description
1 polymer ?
#
loop_
_entity_poly.entity_id
_entity_poly.type
_entity_poly.pdbx_seq_one_letter_code
_entity_poly.pdbx_strand_id
1 'polypeptide(L)'
;MLRHDASSGFVTDRKFGLSYADALPRLAEGCRKISEYGKSVGIKTMTENHGYFSQDADRVEALINAVACDNFGALIDLGNFMCADEDPTVSVGKLARYAFHAHAKDFLHKPGTLPFPGDGWFRTRAGNFLRGTIIGHGEAKIWQSLGILKRSGYNGWLSVEFEGLEDNLTGIKMGLDNLKRLYETA
;
A
#
# COMPACT_ATOMS: atom_id res chain seq x y z
N MET A 1 -4.04 -8.81 14.26
CA MET A 1 -4.50 -8.39 12.92
C MET A 1 -3.78 -9.28 11.91
N LEU A 2 -4.37 -9.53 10.74
CA LEU A 2 -3.77 -10.31 9.66
C LEU A 2 -3.87 -9.52 8.35
N ARG A 3 -2.73 -9.21 7.76
CA ARG A 3 -2.64 -8.67 6.39
C ARG A 3 -2.56 -9.81 5.39
N HIS A 4 -3.20 -9.64 4.23
CA HIS A 4 -3.02 -10.50 3.07
C HIS A 4 -3.08 -9.71 1.76
N ASP A 5 -2.39 -10.17 0.72
CA ASP A 5 -2.64 -9.70 -0.64
C ASP A 5 -4.01 -10.22 -1.11
N ALA A 6 -4.70 -9.45 -1.96
CA ALA A 6 -5.98 -9.89 -2.52
C ALA A 6 -5.80 -10.83 -3.72
N SER A 7 -4.94 -10.46 -4.68
CA SER A 7 -4.69 -11.22 -5.91
C SER A 7 -3.52 -10.65 -6.71
N SER A 8 -2.84 -11.52 -7.46
CA SER A 8 -1.88 -11.16 -8.51
C SER A 8 -2.51 -10.98 -9.90
N GLY A 9 -3.83 -11.09 -10.00
CA GLY A 9 -4.58 -11.00 -11.26
C GLY A 9 -4.82 -12.36 -11.93
N PHE A 10 -5.26 -12.30 -13.18
CA PHE A 10 -5.61 -13.50 -13.94
C PHE A 10 -4.38 -14.09 -14.66
N VAL A 11 -4.23 -15.41 -14.61
CA VAL A 11 -3.23 -16.15 -15.39
C VAL A 11 -3.94 -16.83 -16.57
N THR A 12 -3.92 -16.19 -17.74
CA THR A 12 -4.67 -16.64 -18.93
C THR A 12 -4.20 -15.92 -20.19
N ASP A 13 -4.48 -16.51 -21.34
CA ASP A 13 -4.23 -15.99 -22.69
C ASP A 13 -5.41 -15.20 -23.29
N ARG A 14 -6.60 -15.26 -22.67
CA ARG A 14 -7.77 -14.47 -23.11
C ARG A 14 -7.51 -12.97 -22.95
N LYS A 15 -8.18 -12.13 -23.76
CA LYS A 15 -7.99 -10.66 -23.74
C LYS A 15 -9.09 -9.85 -23.04
N PHE A 16 -10.23 -10.47 -22.71
CA PHE A 16 -11.42 -9.80 -22.17
C PHE A 16 -11.88 -10.45 -20.88
N GLY A 17 -12.67 -9.71 -20.08
CA GLY A 17 -13.14 -10.16 -18.78
C GLY A 17 -12.00 -10.32 -17.77
N LEU A 18 -11.00 -9.43 -17.86
CA LEU A 18 -9.77 -9.41 -17.06
C LEU A 18 -9.60 -8.12 -16.26
N SER A 19 -10.61 -7.26 -16.27
CA SER A 19 -10.58 -6.03 -15.48
C SER A 19 -10.63 -6.36 -13.99
N TYR A 20 -10.29 -5.36 -13.16
CA TYR A 20 -10.48 -5.51 -11.73
C TYR A 20 -11.95 -5.76 -11.37
N ALA A 21 -12.89 -5.12 -12.10
CA ALA A 21 -14.32 -5.32 -11.90
C ALA A 21 -14.75 -6.76 -12.18
N ASP A 22 -14.12 -7.45 -13.13
CA ASP A 22 -14.39 -8.86 -13.41
C ASP A 22 -13.91 -9.79 -12.28
N ALA A 23 -12.81 -9.42 -11.60
CA ALA A 23 -12.28 -10.17 -10.47
C ALA A 23 -13.03 -9.86 -9.15
N LEU A 24 -13.53 -8.64 -9.02
CA LEU A 24 -14.01 -8.07 -7.76
C LEU A 24 -15.03 -8.96 -7.01
N PRO A 25 -16.06 -9.55 -7.65
CA PRO A 25 -17.01 -10.41 -6.94
C PRO A 25 -16.34 -11.60 -6.25
N ARG A 26 -15.37 -12.24 -6.94
CA ARG A 26 -14.66 -13.40 -6.41
C ARG A 26 -13.69 -13.01 -5.29
N LEU A 27 -13.00 -11.88 -5.45
CA LEU A 27 -12.10 -11.34 -4.41
C LEU A 27 -12.89 -10.99 -3.15
N ALA A 28 -14.02 -10.30 -3.30
CA ALA A 28 -14.88 -9.89 -2.20
C ALA A 28 -15.43 -11.11 -1.45
N GLU A 29 -15.90 -12.14 -2.15
CA GLU A 29 -16.36 -13.38 -1.53
C GLU A 29 -15.26 -14.05 -0.67
N GLY A 30 -14.04 -14.18 -1.22
CA GLY A 30 -12.90 -14.77 -0.52
C GLY A 30 -12.49 -13.96 0.72
N CYS A 31 -12.31 -12.65 0.55
CA CYS A 31 -11.95 -11.75 1.65
C CYS A 31 -13.03 -11.73 2.73
N ARG A 32 -14.31 -11.76 2.36
CA ARG A 32 -15.42 -11.82 3.32
C ARG A 32 -15.39 -13.07 4.17
N LYS A 33 -15.20 -14.26 3.57
CA LYS A 33 -15.09 -15.52 4.32
C LYS A 33 -13.93 -15.50 5.32
N ILE A 34 -12.78 -15.00 4.88
CA ILE A 34 -11.60 -14.84 5.75
C ILE A 34 -11.90 -13.84 6.88
N SER A 35 -12.58 -12.74 6.58
CA SER A 35 -12.92 -11.69 7.56
C SER A 35 -13.94 -12.14 8.58
N GLU A 36 -14.96 -12.91 8.18
CA GLU A 36 -15.97 -13.50 9.06
C GLU A 36 -15.34 -14.54 9.99
N TYR A 37 -14.45 -15.39 9.47
CA TYR A 37 -13.68 -16.30 10.31
C TYR A 37 -12.74 -15.55 11.27
N GLY A 38 -11.99 -14.57 10.76
CA GLY A 38 -11.13 -13.71 11.58
C GLY A 38 -11.90 -13.07 12.73
N LYS A 39 -13.12 -12.57 12.47
CA LYS A 39 -14.00 -11.99 13.49
C LYS A 39 -14.33 -13.01 14.59
N SER A 40 -14.63 -14.25 14.21
CA SER A 40 -14.97 -15.32 15.17
C SER A 40 -13.82 -15.68 16.13
N VAL A 41 -12.57 -15.42 15.73
CA VAL A 41 -11.36 -15.66 16.55
C VAL A 41 -10.69 -14.37 17.03
N GLY A 42 -11.36 -13.21 16.94
CA GLY A 42 -10.84 -11.93 17.43
C GLY A 42 -9.71 -11.30 16.61
N ILE A 43 -9.55 -11.71 15.34
CA ILE A 43 -8.52 -11.20 14.43
C ILE A 43 -9.18 -10.33 13.34
N LYS A 44 -8.83 -9.04 13.31
CA LYS A 44 -9.11 -8.18 12.16
C LYS A 44 -8.27 -8.58 10.96
N THR A 45 -8.87 -8.53 9.78
CA THR A 45 -8.22 -8.84 8.50
C THR A 45 -8.15 -7.59 7.64
N MET A 46 -7.13 -7.50 6.79
CA MET A 46 -6.94 -6.35 5.92
C MET A 46 -6.20 -6.73 4.65
N THR A 47 -6.54 -6.02 3.58
CA THR A 47 -5.74 -6.04 2.35
C THR A 47 -4.73 -4.91 2.39
N GLU A 48 -3.55 -5.13 1.84
CA GLU A 48 -2.60 -4.06 1.55
C GLU A 48 -2.73 -3.61 0.10
N ASN A 49 -2.54 -2.32 -0.16
CA ASN A 49 -2.37 -1.76 -1.49
C ASN A 49 -1.06 -2.26 -2.14
N HIS A 50 -1.00 -3.53 -2.54
CA HIS A 50 0.22 -4.21 -2.99
C HIS A 50 -0.07 -5.23 -4.12
N GLY A 51 0.98 -5.62 -4.87
CA GLY A 51 0.91 -6.71 -5.86
C GLY A 51 0.44 -6.33 -7.27
N TYR A 52 0.50 -5.04 -7.62
CA TYR A 52 0.12 -4.39 -8.89
C TYR A 52 -1.36 -4.49 -9.30
N PHE A 53 -2.01 -5.63 -9.09
CA PHE A 53 -3.37 -5.87 -9.54
C PHE A 53 -4.41 -5.23 -8.61
N SER A 54 -4.23 -5.35 -7.28
CA SER A 54 -5.13 -4.79 -6.28
C SER A 54 -4.43 -3.72 -5.44
N GLN A 55 -3.92 -2.68 -6.10
CA GLN A 55 -2.95 -1.75 -5.50
C GLN A 55 -3.35 -0.27 -5.55
N ASP A 56 -3.93 0.25 -6.62
CA ASP A 56 -4.38 1.64 -6.64
C ASP A 56 -5.57 1.87 -5.72
N ALA A 57 -5.74 3.11 -5.25
CA ALA A 57 -6.70 3.45 -4.22
C ALA A 57 -8.14 3.09 -4.60
N ASP A 58 -8.52 3.33 -5.86
CA ASP A 58 -9.89 3.07 -6.32
C ASP A 58 -10.21 1.56 -6.31
N ARG A 59 -9.24 0.71 -6.66
CA ARG A 59 -9.41 -0.75 -6.57
C ARG A 59 -9.52 -1.24 -5.13
N VAL A 60 -8.65 -0.74 -4.24
CA VAL A 60 -8.68 -1.13 -2.82
C VAL A 60 -9.98 -0.66 -2.16
N GLU A 61 -10.42 0.57 -2.44
CA GLU A 61 -11.70 1.10 -1.97
C GLU A 61 -12.87 0.25 -2.49
N ALA A 62 -12.89 -0.06 -3.78
CA ALA A 62 -13.93 -0.91 -4.37
C ALA A 62 -13.99 -2.29 -3.70
N LEU A 63 -12.84 -2.90 -3.38
CA LEU A 63 -12.78 -4.19 -2.69
C LEU A 63 -13.34 -4.11 -1.28
N ILE A 64 -12.93 -3.12 -0.48
CA ILE A 64 -13.40 -2.97 0.90
C ILE A 64 -14.93 -2.78 0.93
N ASN A 65 -15.45 -1.93 0.05
CA ASN A 65 -16.90 -1.69 -0.06
C ASN A 65 -17.65 -2.92 -0.58
N ALA A 66 -17.07 -3.72 -1.49
CA ALA A 66 -17.68 -4.97 -1.96
C ALA A 66 -17.65 -6.09 -0.91
N VAL A 67 -16.60 -6.17 -0.08
CA VAL A 67 -16.52 -7.11 1.05
C VAL A 67 -17.59 -6.79 2.09
N ALA A 68 -17.82 -5.50 2.36
CA ALA A 68 -18.88 -5.00 3.24
C ALA A 68 -18.90 -5.73 4.60
N CYS A 69 -17.76 -5.73 5.31
CA CYS A 69 -17.57 -6.37 6.61
C CYS A 69 -16.75 -5.47 7.53
N ASP A 70 -17.27 -5.12 8.71
CA ASP A 70 -16.59 -4.24 9.68
C ASP A 70 -15.23 -4.80 10.18
N ASN A 71 -14.98 -6.10 9.99
CA ASN A 71 -13.73 -6.76 10.35
C ASN A 71 -12.70 -6.78 9.20
N PHE A 72 -13.02 -6.13 8.07
CA PHE A 72 -12.16 -5.98 6.91
C PHE A 72 -11.81 -4.51 6.66
N GLY A 73 -10.53 -4.22 6.44
CA GLY A 73 -10.06 -2.87 6.16
C GLY A 73 -8.79 -2.84 5.32
N ALA A 74 -8.09 -1.72 5.35
CA ALA A 74 -6.83 -1.52 4.64
C ALA A 74 -5.63 -1.54 5.60
N LEU A 75 -4.56 -2.21 5.16
CA LEU A 75 -3.21 -1.77 5.49
C LEU A 75 -2.85 -0.73 4.42
N ILE A 76 -2.63 0.51 4.83
CA ILE A 76 -2.19 1.57 3.92
C ILE A 76 -0.67 1.66 3.96
N ASP A 77 -0.02 1.09 2.95
CA ASP A 77 1.39 1.37 2.69
C ASP A 77 1.51 2.67 1.89
N LEU A 78 2.14 3.66 2.51
CA LEU A 78 2.25 5.01 1.96
C LEU A 78 3.06 5.06 0.66
N GLY A 79 4.07 4.18 0.52
CA GLY A 79 4.96 4.16 -0.65
C GLY A 79 4.36 3.38 -1.82
N ASN A 80 3.63 2.30 -1.55
CA ASN A 80 3.17 1.40 -2.59
C ASN A 80 2.22 2.05 -3.60
N PHE A 81 1.52 3.15 -3.29
CA PHE A 81 0.74 3.86 -4.32
C PHE A 81 1.58 4.30 -5.53
N MET A 82 2.87 4.57 -5.32
CA MET A 82 3.79 4.92 -6.40
C MET A 82 4.00 3.79 -7.41
N CYS A 83 3.94 2.51 -7.02
CA CYS A 83 4.10 1.42 -8.00
C CYS A 83 2.88 1.30 -8.94
N ALA A 84 1.74 1.89 -8.56
CA ALA A 84 0.57 2.06 -9.41
C ALA A 84 0.55 3.42 -10.14
N ASP A 85 1.62 4.22 -10.02
CA ASP A 85 1.76 5.58 -10.57
C ASP A 85 0.75 6.59 -10.00
N GLU A 86 0.25 6.33 -8.80
CA GLU A 86 -0.62 7.28 -8.10
C GLU A 86 0.19 8.27 -7.26
N ASP A 87 -0.39 9.44 -7.02
CA ASP A 87 0.07 10.35 -5.98
C ASP A 87 -0.29 9.75 -4.61
N PRO A 88 0.70 9.44 -3.75
CA PRO A 88 0.43 8.83 -2.45
C PRO A 88 -0.56 9.61 -1.59
N THR A 89 -0.54 10.94 -1.63
CA THR A 89 -1.33 11.78 -0.74
C THR A 89 -2.80 11.79 -1.17
N VAL A 90 -3.07 11.76 -2.47
CA VAL A 90 -4.43 11.64 -3.01
C VAL A 90 -5.00 10.26 -2.63
N SER A 91 -4.22 9.21 -2.83
CA SER A 91 -4.61 7.83 -2.54
C SER A 91 -4.86 7.58 -1.06
N VAL A 92 -3.97 8.09 -0.18
CA VAL A 92 -4.18 8.05 1.28
C VAL A 92 -5.43 8.84 1.67
N GLY A 93 -5.69 9.98 1.04
CA GLY A 93 -6.92 10.76 1.27
C GLY A 93 -8.20 9.98 1.01
N LYS A 94 -8.23 9.14 -0.04
CA LYS A 94 -9.36 8.25 -0.33
C LYS A 94 -9.49 7.14 0.72
N LEU A 95 -8.37 6.52 1.08
CA LEU A 95 -8.38 5.28 1.86
C LEU A 95 -8.30 5.45 3.38
N ALA A 96 -7.89 6.60 3.90
CA ALA A 96 -7.56 6.80 5.32
C ALA A 96 -8.68 6.34 6.28
N ARG A 97 -9.95 6.52 5.90
CA ARG A 97 -11.11 6.10 6.70
C ARG A 97 -11.25 4.58 6.87
N TYR A 98 -10.59 3.80 6.02
CA TYR A 98 -10.62 2.34 6.03
C TYR A 98 -9.37 1.72 6.70
N ALA A 99 -8.44 2.55 7.18
CA ALA A 99 -7.16 2.09 7.70
C ALA A 99 -7.31 1.33 9.02
N PHE A 100 -6.81 0.09 9.05
CA PHE A 100 -6.55 -0.66 10.29
C PHE A 100 -5.08 -0.59 10.68
N HIS A 101 -4.19 -0.54 9.70
CA HIS A 101 -2.75 -0.47 9.89
C HIS A 101 -2.12 0.41 8.81
N ALA A 102 -0.92 0.93 9.06
CA ALA A 102 -0.19 1.69 8.07
C ALA A 102 1.30 1.31 8.05
N HIS A 103 1.86 1.26 6.85
CA HIS A 103 3.30 1.10 6.63
C HIS A 103 3.88 2.38 6.05
N ALA A 104 5.03 2.79 6.57
CA ALA A 104 5.86 3.80 5.95
C ALA A 104 6.97 3.11 5.18
N LYS A 105 6.91 3.26 3.86
CA LYS A 105 7.89 2.81 2.87
C LYS A 105 8.19 3.97 1.95
N ASP A 106 9.45 4.16 1.59
CA ASP A 106 9.86 5.28 0.76
C ASP A 106 10.64 4.83 -0.47
N PHE A 107 10.52 5.60 -1.54
CA PHE A 107 11.09 5.29 -2.83
C PHE A 107 11.79 6.51 -3.42
N LEU A 108 12.98 6.29 -3.98
CA LEU A 108 13.51 7.18 -5.01
C LEU A 108 12.74 6.96 -6.29
N HIS A 109 12.50 8.03 -7.05
CA HIS A 109 11.75 8.00 -8.30
C HIS A 109 12.56 8.53 -9.48
N LYS A 110 12.42 7.90 -10.65
CA LYS A 110 12.89 8.41 -11.94
C LYS A 110 11.81 8.20 -13.02
N PRO A 111 11.61 9.18 -13.92
CA PRO A 111 10.62 9.04 -14.97
C PRO A 111 11.00 7.95 -15.98
N GLY A 112 9.98 7.28 -16.52
CA GLY A 112 10.13 6.22 -17.53
C GLY A 112 10.64 6.72 -18.90
N THR A 113 10.78 8.04 -19.07
CA THR A 113 11.39 8.67 -20.24
C THR A 113 12.92 8.56 -20.26
N LEU A 114 13.53 8.13 -19.15
CA LEU A 114 14.97 7.90 -19.05
C LEU A 114 15.32 6.42 -19.31
N PRO A 115 16.58 6.11 -19.66
CA PRO A 115 17.07 4.74 -19.66
C PRO A 115 16.88 4.06 -18.30
N PHE A 116 16.68 2.74 -18.30
CA PHE A 116 16.56 1.96 -17.08
C PHE A 116 17.83 2.15 -16.21
N PRO A 117 17.69 2.58 -14.93
CA PRO A 117 18.86 2.97 -14.12
C PRO A 117 19.80 1.82 -13.74
N GLY A 118 19.34 0.57 -13.82
CA GLY A 118 20.11 -0.62 -13.45
C GLY A 118 19.69 -1.20 -12.09
N ASP A 119 20.62 -1.95 -11.49
CA ASP A 119 20.34 -2.81 -10.34
C ASP A 119 19.70 -2.05 -9.15
N GLY A 120 18.74 -2.73 -8.51
CA GLY A 120 17.94 -2.20 -7.41
C GLY A 120 16.76 -1.34 -7.83
N TRP A 121 16.65 -0.94 -9.10
CA TRP A 121 15.46 -0.25 -9.61
C TRP A 121 14.45 -1.24 -10.19
N PHE A 122 13.16 -0.95 -10.03
CA PHE A 122 12.06 -1.69 -10.64
C PHE A 122 11.07 -0.74 -11.30
N ARG A 123 10.15 -1.29 -12.09
CA ARG A 123 9.18 -0.50 -12.87
C ARG A 123 7.85 -0.37 -12.14
N THR A 124 7.27 0.82 -12.21
CA THR A 124 5.86 1.05 -11.91
C THR A 124 4.96 0.49 -13.01
N ARG A 125 3.65 0.52 -12.82
CA ARG A 125 2.64 0.09 -13.79
C ARG A 125 2.74 0.84 -15.13
N ALA A 126 3.01 2.14 -15.12
CA ALA A 126 3.19 2.99 -16.30
C ALA A 126 4.63 3.02 -16.80
N GLY A 127 5.55 2.30 -16.16
CA GLY A 127 6.93 2.16 -16.60
C GLY A 127 7.89 3.23 -16.10
N ASN A 128 7.52 4.02 -15.09
CA ASN A 128 8.46 4.81 -14.29
C ASN A 128 9.35 3.89 -13.45
N PHE A 129 10.39 4.43 -12.83
CA PHE A 129 11.34 3.65 -12.04
C PHE A 129 11.29 4.03 -10.57
N LEU A 130 11.23 3.02 -9.71
CA LEU A 130 11.33 3.15 -8.26
C LEU A 130 12.52 2.36 -7.74
N ARG A 131 13.11 2.83 -6.65
CA ARG A 131 14.06 2.07 -5.82
C ARG A 131 13.78 2.37 -4.37
N GLY A 132 13.67 1.32 -3.54
CA GLY A 132 13.51 1.47 -2.10
C GLY A 132 14.62 2.34 -1.50
N THR A 133 14.27 3.12 -0.48
CA THR A 133 15.27 3.87 0.29
C THR A 133 14.78 4.09 1.72
N ILE A 134 15.63 4.71 2.52
CA ILE A 134 15.34 5.06 3.90
C ILE A 134 14.19 6.08 3.92
N ILE A 135 13.23 5.86 4.82
CA ILE A 135 12.08 6.77 5.02
C ILE A 135 12.58 8.21 5.22
N GLY A 136 12.03 9.13 4.44
CA GLY A 136 12.37 10.55 4.46
C GLY A 136 13.48 10.95 3.47
N HIS A 137 14.03 10.01 2.72
CA HIS A 137 14.98 10.29 1.63
C HIS A 137 14.34 10.26 0.24
N GLY A 138 13.11 9.73 0.12
CA GLY A 138 12.43 9.52 -1.14
C GLY A 138 11.26 10.47 -1.37
N GLU A 139 10.42 10.04 -2.31
CA GLU A 139 9.35 10.83 -2.91
C GLU A 139 7.94 10.32 -2.53
N ALA A 140 7.83 9.41 -1.55
CA ALA A 140 6.54 8.84 -1.11
C ALA A 140 5.65 9.82 -0.32
N LYS A 141 6.10 11.07 -0.12
CA LYS A 141 5.34 12.14 0.56
C LYS A 141 4.87 11.78 1.97
N ILE A 142 5.70 11.03 2.70
CA ILE A 142 5.37 10.43 4.00
C ILE A 142 4.77 11.45 4.97
N TRP A 143 5.40 12.61 5.15
CA TRP A 143 4.92 13.65 6.07
C TRP A 143 3.46 14.05 5.81
N GLN A 144 3.11 14.35 4.55
CA GLN A 144 1.77 14.79 4.18
C GLN A 144 0.75 13.66 4.37
N SER A 145 1.12 12.43 4.01
CA SER A 145 0.30 11.24 4.20
C SER A 145 0.01 10.96 5.68
N LEU A 146 0.99 11.13 6.56
CA LEU A 146 0.79 11.03 8.01
C LEU A 146 -0.21 12.08 8.52
N GLY A 147 -0.09 13.32 8.06
CA GLY A 147 -1.04 14.38 8.40
C GLY A 147 -2.48 14.05 7.98
N ILE A 148 -2.66 13.42 6.80
CA ILE A 148 -3.98 12.95 6.33
C ILE A 148 -4.53 11.85 7.23
N LEU A 149 -3.73 10.84 7.57
CA LEU A 149 -4.13 9.76 8.47
C LEU A 149 -4.60 10.31 9.82
N LYS A 150 -3.81 11.21 10.43
CA LYS A 150 -4.14 11.85 11.70
C LYS A 150 -5.45 12.64 11.64
N ARG A 151 -5.63 13.50 10.64
CA ARG A 151 -6.87 14.27 10.46
C ARG A 151 -8.09 13.40 10.20
N SER A 152 -7.90 12.20 9.67
CA SER A 152 -8.95 11.20 9.46
C SER A 152 -9.27 10.39 10.73
N GLY A 153 -8.58 10.65 11.84
CA GLY A 153 -8.79 9.97 13.12
C GLY A 153 -8.04 8.65 13.27
N TYR A 154 -7.11 8.33 12.38
CA TYR A 154 -6.29 7.14 12.52
C TYR A 154 -5.36 7.26 13.75
N ASN A 155 -5.46 6.29 14.66
CA ASN A 155 -4.69 6.23 15.90
C ASN A 155 -4.03 4.85 16.12
N GLY A 156 -3.92 4.05 15.06
CA GLY A 156 -3.32 2.72 15.09
C GLY A 156 -1.80 2.74 14.99
N TRP A 157 -1.23 1.56 14.77
CA TRP A 157 0.22 1.38 14.66
C TRP A 157 0.74 1.76 13.28
N LEU A 158 1.91 2.39 13.27
CA LEU A 158 2.66 2.71 12.08
C LEU A 158 3.95 1.87 12.08
N SER A 159 4.19 1.09 11.02
CA SER A 159 5.38 0.25 10.90
C SER A 159 6.33 0.75 9.82
N VAL A 160 7.62 0.56 10.04
CA VAL A 160 8.66 0.77 9.03
C VAL A 160 8.69 -0.45 8.11
N GLU A 161 8.57 -0.23 6.81
CA GLU A 161 8.84 -1.24 5.80
C GLU A 161 10.00 -0.77 4.90
N PHE A 162 11.15 -1.41 5.07
CA PHE A 162 12.40 -1.00 4.42
C PHE A 162 12.80 -1.99 3.33
N GLU A 163 13.01 -1.48 2.12
CA GLU A 163 13.42 -2.24 0.92
C GLU A 163 14.58 -1.57 0.16
N GLY A 164 15.35 -0.73 0.86
CA GLY A 164 16.50 -0.06 0.28
C GLY A 164 17.71 -0.98 0.08
N LEU A 165 18.70 -0.49 -0.68
CA LEU A 165 19.97 -1.18 -0.88
C LEU A 165 20.98 -0.93 0.25
N GLU A 166 20.67 0.02 1.12
CA GLU A 166 21.48 0.35 2.29
C GLU A 166 21.51 -0.85 3.27
N ASP A 167 22.52 -0.88 4.15
CA ASP A 167 22.58 -1.88 5.22
C ASP A 167 21.27 -1.91 6.02
N ASN A 168 20.67 -3.10 6.19
CA ASN A 168 19.32 -3.25 6.73
C ASN A 168 19.15 -2.62 8.11
N LEU A 169 20.09 -2.87 9.04
CA LEU A 169 19.96 -2.36 10.41
C LEU A 169 20.13 -0.84 10.44
N THR A 170 21.06 -0.32 9.66
CA THR A 170 21.27 1.12 9.51
C THR A 170 20.06 1.80 8.87
N GLY A 171 19.55 1.24 7.77
CA GLY A 171 18.40 1.77 7.03
C GLY A 171 17.12 1.77 7.86
N ILE A 172 16.84 0.67 8.57
CA ILE A 172 15.70 0.58 9.49
C ILE A 172 15.83 1.58 10.63
N LYS A 173 17.01 1.70 11.25
CA LYS A 173 17.24 2.65 12.35
C LYS A 173 17.00 4.09 11.90
N MET A 174 17.67 4.51 10.82
CA MET A 174 17.52 5.86 10.26
C MET A 174 16.09 6.13 9.81
N GLY A 175 15.44 5.15 9.18
CA GLY A 175 14.06 5.25 8.73
C GLY A 175 13.09 5.42 9.90
N LEU A 176 13.28 4.66 10.99
CA LEU A 176 12.48 4.78 12.21
C LEU A 176 12.67 6.15 12.88
N ASP A 177 13.91 6.64 12.99
CA ASP A 177 14.22 7.94 13.58
C ASP A 177 13.59 9.09 12.76
N ASN A 178 13.68 9.01 11.43
CA ASN A 178 12.98 9.95 10.54
C ASN A 178 11.46 9.85 10.69
N LEU A 179 10.91 8.64 10.72
CA LEU A 179 9.47 8.43 10.82
C LEU A 179 8.88 9.04 12.10
N LYS A 180 9.57 8.89 13.24
CA LYS A 180 9.17 9.53 14.50
C LYS A 180 9.12 11.05 14.38
N ARG A 181 10.17 11.66 13.86
CA ARG A 181 10.25 13.12 13.65
C ARG A 181 9.19 13.62 12.67
N LEU A 182 8.96 12.91 11.56
CA LEU A 182 7.92 13.25 10.59
C LEU A 182 6.53 13.10 11.22
N TYR A 183 6.30 12.05 12.02
CA TYR A 183 5.05 11.87 12.74
C TYR A 183 4.80 12.99 13.75
N GLU A 184 5.79 13.43 14.52
CA GLU A 184 5.61 14.54 15.48
C GLU A 184 5.25 15.87 14.80
N THR A 185 5.74 16.09 13.59
CA THR A 185 5.62 17.37 12.87
C THR A 185 4.49 17.40 11.84
N ALA A 186 3.83 16.27 11.57
CA ALA A 186 2.70 16.13 10.63
C ALA A 186 1.34 16.38 11.29
#